data_AF-A0A1J9RBY8-F1
#
_entry.id   AF-A0A1J9RBY8-F1
#
_cell.length_a   1.000
_cell.length_b   1.000
_cell.length_c   1.000
_cell.angle_alpha   90.00
_cell.angle_beta   90.00
_cell.angle_gamma   90.00
#
_symmetry.space_group_name_H-M   'P 1'
#
loop_
_entity.id
_entity.type
_entity.pdbx_description
1 polymer ?
#
loop_
_entity_poly.entity_id
_entity_poly.type
_entity_poly.pdbx_seq_one_letter_code
_entity_poly.pdbx_strand_id
1 'polypeptide(L)'
;MSSTAIFLGAFALLVLPIAGYVVYQVKLHPLAKHPGPFLAKLTNAYGAYHALKEDVHLEMWRCHQKYGDFVRWGPDRVLVNTASGMRDIYTSGKNVVKSRGYNALVHVVPSVLTIRDKKQASTRRRLLAEGLSDAALRSHEPIILTHVDRLCQVLGPADDVWSEPRNMAHWCSYLAFDIMSEVVFGQKYDLLGSPTHRYIVPAINGSNIRTTVLGYLPQLVWRRLDKKLFSASIKARNVFLAFMNAMLQARFHHAASCSGGDGLDGQRRDVFSALLKPPPPAEKGGEVDSVLNQYRIRSDSATLAIAATDTVSTALSTTLFYLSRPAHASALRLAAAEVRRAFPTRASIRQGTALTSCTYLRACIDESMRVTAPVGGALFREVGPGGVVVDGQWFPEGVDVGTGMYSIHRSGRYFERGERWEPERWLVDEAAGEGEERLKAMRGVFHPFSFGPRACLGKGMALAEILLTVARLLWEFEIEEVVERRDDGSDVVVGGGDPLSGPSGRRDPGEYQLYHGGITSSKSGPMLRFRRRVVAQVEAAEKEGEPVVQK
;
A
#
# COMPACT_ATOMS: atom_id res chain seq x y z
N MET A 1 0.72 -12.35 61.61
CA MET A 1 1.43 -11.38 60.76
C MET A 1 0.58 -10.12 60.69
N SER A 2 1.13 -8.92 60.93
CA SER A 2 0.32 -7.70 60.84
C SER A 2 -0.12 -7.48 59.39
N SER A 3 -1.32 -6.93 59.18
CA SER A 3 -1.85 -6.62 57.85
C SER A 3 -0.87 -5.77 57.04
N THR A 4 -0.12 -4.88 57.69
CA THR A 4 0.97 -4.08 57.11
C THR A 4 2.13 -4.94 56.57
N ALA A 5 2.55 -5.99 57.27
CA ALA A 5 3.61 -6.88 56.78
C ALA A 5 3.17 -7.69 55.54
N ILE A 6 1.89 -8.07 55.47
CA ILE A 6 1.31 -8.75 54.31
C ILE A 6 1.22 -7.79 53.11
N PHE A 7 0.77 -6.54 53.33
CA PHE A 7 0.73 -5.51 52.29
C PHE A 7 2.12 -5.13 51.78
N LEU A 8 3.10 -4.95 52.66
CA LEU A 8 4.49 -4.68 52.29
C LEU A 8 5.12 -5.86 51.53
N GLY A 9 4.86 -7.08 51.97
CA GLY A 9 5.30 -8.30 51.28
C GLY A 9 4.70 -8.42 49.87
N ALA A 10 3.39 -8.19 49.73
CA ALA A 10 2.69 -8.22 48.44
C ALA A 10 3.16 -7.10 47.50
N PHE A 11 3.40 -5.89 48.03
CA PHE A 11 3.94 -4.77 47.27
C PHE A 11 5.36 -5.05 46.78
N ALA A 12 6.23 -5.56 47.65
CA ALA A 12 7.60 -5.93 47.28
C ALA A 12 7.64 -7.03 46.21
N LEU A 13 6.75 -8.05 46.31
CA LEU A 13 6.61 -9.12 45.32
C LEU A 13 6.18 -8.63 43.94
N LEU A 14 5.50 -7.48 43.84
CA LEU A 14 5.08 -6.90 42.57
C LEU A 14 6.10 -5.88 42.02
N VAL A 15 6.66 -5.05 42.88
CA VAL A 15 7.55 -3.94 42.48
C VAL A 15 8.96 -4.44 42.15
N LEU A 16 9.52 -5.38 42.92
CA LEU A 16 10.90 -5.84 42.69
C LEU A 16 11.09 -6.52 41.32
N PRO A 17 10.19 -7.41 40.85
CA PRO A 17 10.31 -7.97 39.50
C PRO A 17 10.15 -6.94 38.39
N ILE A 18 9.26 -5.95 38.57
CA ILE A 18 9.07 -4.87 37.60
C ILE A 18 10.31 -3.98 37.53
N ALA A 19 10.86 -3.58 38.69
CA ALA A 19 12.09 -2.81 38.76
C ALA A 19 13.27 -3.59 38.15
N GLY A 20 13.40 -4.88 38.47
CA GLY A 20 14.39 -5.77 37.87
C GLY A 20 14.25 -5.88 36.35
N TYR A 21 13.02 -6.01 35.85
CA TYR A 21 12.73 -6.02 34.42
C TYR A 21 13.10 -4.69 33.75
N VAL A 22 12.77 -3.55 34.36
CA VAL A 22 13.13 -2.22 33.83
C VAL A 22 14.64 -2.04 33.78
N VAL A 23 15.36 -2.41 34.84
CA VAL A 23 16.82 -2.34 34.88
C VAL A 23 17.42 -3.25 33.81
N TYR A 24 16.93 -4.49 33.69
CA TYR A 24 17.36 -5.41 32.65
C TYR A 24 17.14 -4.82 31.26
N GLN A 25 15.93 -4.35 30.96
CA GLN A 25 15.60 -3.80 29.64
C GLN A 25 16.46 -2.59 29.28
N VAL A 26 16.73 -1.70 30.23
CA VAL A 26 17.44 -0.45 29.96
C VAL A 26 18.96 -0.61 29.96
N LYS A 27 19.52 -1.53 30.76
CA LYS A 27 20.97 -1.62 31.00
C LYS A 27 21.62 -2.92 30.53
N LEU A 28 20.93 -4.05 30.67
CA LEU A 28 21.54 -5.38 30.48
C LEU A 28 21.06 -6.09 29.21
N HIS A 29 19.92 -5.67 28.66
CA HIS A 29 19.37 -6.26 27.45
C HIS A 29 20.34 -6.11 26.27
N PRO A 30 20.47 -7.09 25.37
CA PRO A 30 21.37 -6.98 24.20
C PRO A 30 21.12 -5.74 23.33
N LEU A 31 19.88 -5.23 23.35
CA LEU A 31 19.46 -4.02 22.64
C LEU A 31 19.58 -2.73 23.46
N ALA A 32 20.14 -2.76 24.68
CA ALA A 32 20.29 -1.59 25.55
C ALA A 32 21.16 -0.48 24.92
N LYS A 33 22.09 -0.86 24.04
CA LYS A 33 22.94 0.06 23.26
C LYS A 33 22.15 0.96 22.31
N HIS A 34 20.95 0.55 21.90
CA HIS A 34 20.15 1.31 20.94
C HIS A 34 19.27 2.35 21.65
N PRO A 35 19.33 3.63 21.21
CA PRO A 35 18.44 4.67 21.73
C PRO A 35 16.99 4.43 21.28
N GLY A 36 16.04 5.08 21.95
CA GLY A 36 14.62 4.96 21.62
C GLY A 36 13.71 5.45 22.76
N PRO A 37 12.41 5.62 22.49
CA PRO A 37 11.44 6.05 23.51
C PRO A 37 11.47 5.12 24.73
N PHE A 38 11.43 5.69 25.94
CA PHE A 38 11.57 4.92 27.17
C PHE A 38 10.53 3.79 27.28
N LEU A 39 9.26 4.09 26.98
CA LEU A 39 8.17 3.10 27.00
C LEU A 39 8.35 2.01 25.94
N ALA A 40 8.89 2.35 24.77
CA ALA A 40 9.16 1.38 23.71
C ALA A 40 10.21 0.34 24.15
N LYS A 41 11.18 0.71 24.99
CA LYS A 41 12.16 -0.25 25.54
C LYS A 41 11.52 -1.29 26.46
N LEU A 42 10.39 -0.96 27.08
CA LEU A 42 9.75 -1.78 28.11
C LEU A 42 8.60 -2.63 27.57
N THR A 43 7.86 -2.15 26.57
CA THR A 43 6.67 -2.85 26.07
C THR A 43 6.36 -2.55 24.60
N ASN A 44 5.85 -3.58 23.90
CA ASN A 44 5.30 -3.44 22.56
C ASN A 44 3.96 -2.67 22.54
N ALA A 45 3.40 -2.34 23.71
CA ALA A 45 2.23 -1.47 23.83
C ALA A 45 2.47 -0.06 23.27
N TYR A 46 3.73 0.40 23.21
CA TYR A 46 4.08 1.68 22.57
C TYR A 46 3.69 1.68 21.09
N GLY A 47 4.13 0.67 20.33
CA GLY A 47 3.76 0.53 18.92
C GLY A 47 2.26 0.31 18.73
N ALA A 48 1.61 -0.44 19.62
CA ALA A 48 0.16 -0.62 19.59
C ALA A 48 -0.63 0.67 19.89
N TYR A 49 -0.14 1.54 20.76
CA TYR A 49 -0.73 2.86 21.02
C TYR A 49 -0.69 3.74 19.77
N HIS A 50 0.47 3.82 19.10
CA HIS A 50 0.60 4.55 17.84
C HIS A 50 -0.18 3.91 16.68
N ALA A 51 -0.39 2.58 16.71
CA ALA A 51 -1.29 1.90 15.79
C ALA A 51 -2.75 2.29 16.01
N LEU A 52 -3.18 2.43 17.27
CA LEU A 52 -4.52 2.89 17.63
C LEU A 52 -4.74 4.38 17.30
N LYS A 53 -3.70 5.20 17.46
CA LYS A 53 -3.69 6.63 17.10
C LYS A 53 -3.45 6.87 15.60
N GLU A 54 -3.15 5.80 14.85
CA GLU A 54 -2.99 5.82 13.40
C GLU A 54 -1.80 6.66 12.90
N ASP A 55 -0.80 6.87 13.74
CA ASP A 55 0.37 7.72 13.48
C ASP A 55 1.71 6.97 13.53
N VAL A 56 1.69 5.63 13.43
CA VAL A 56 2.89 4.77 13.48
C VAL A 56 4.03 5.26 12.58
N HIS A 57 3.73 5.58 11.31
CA HIS A 57 4.73 6.04 10.34
C HIS A 57 5.33 7.41 10.72
N LEU A 58 4.50 8.33 11.23
CA LEU A 58 4.93 9.64 11.73
C LEU A 58 5.84 9.48 12.94
N GLU A 59 5.45 8.60 13.88
CA GLU A 59 6.21 8.38 15.10
C GLU A 59 7.54 7.67 14.83
N MET A 60 7.57 6.69 13.92
CA MET A 60 8.82 6.07 13.46
C MET A 60 9.77 7.12 12.84
N TRP A 61 9.23 8.04 12.03
CA TRP A 61 10.03 9.13 11.46
C TRP A 61 10.56 10.08 12.53
N ARG A 62 9.73 10.54 13.48
CA ARG A 62 10.18 11.38 14.61
C ARG A 62 11.26 10.70 15.45
N CYS A 63 11.11 9.41 15.68
CA CYS A 63 12.11 8.62 16.39
C CYS A 63 13.46 8.66 15.67
N HIS A 64 13.49 8.53 14.35
CA HIS A 64 14.73 8.64 13.59
C HIS A 64 15.31 10.07 13.61
N GLN A 65 14.47 11.12 13.57
CA GLN A 65 14.93 12.49 13.74
C GLN A 65 15.59 12.74 15.11
N LYS A 66 15.07 12.10 16.16
CA LYS A 66 15.56 12.29 17.55
C LYS A 66 16.72 11.39 17.95
N TYR A 67 16.68 10.12 17.55
CA TYR A 67 17.57 9.08 18.05
C TYR A 67 18.57 8.56 16.99
N GLY A 68 18.42 8.96 15.73
CA GLY A 68 19.32 8.59 14.64
C GLY A 68 18.92 7.28 13.92
N ASP A 69 19.91 6.59 13.38
CA ASP A 69 19.72 5.52 12.40
C ASP A 69 19.14 4.22 12.97
N PHE A 70 19.49 3.90 14.22
CA PHE A 70 19.05 2.69 14.92
C PHE A 70 18.19 3.07 16.11
N VAL A 71 16.91 2.71 16.08
CA VAL A 71 15.96 3.04 17.15
C VAL A 71 15.33 1.79 17.72
N ARG A 72 15.43 1.61 19.02
CA ARG A 72 14.68 0.59 19.76
C ARG A 72 13.20 0.95 19.83
N TRP A 73 12.40 0.25 19.03
CA TRP A 73 10.95 0.45 18.87
C TRP A 73 10.09 -0.50 19.71
N GLY A 74 10.72 -1.53 20.27
CA GLY A 74 10.10 -2.49 21.17
C GLY A 74 11.15 -3.13 22.09
N PRO A 75 10.74 -3.93 23.08
CA PRO A 75 11.67 -4.75 23.86
C PRO A 75 12.53 -5.63 22.97
N ASP A 76 11.93 -6.14 21.89
CA ASP A 76 12.46 -7.07 20.90
C ASP A 76 12.46 -6.49 19.47
N ARG A 77 12.36 -5.15 19.29
CA ARG A 77 12.29 -4.53 17.95
C ARG A 77 13.24 -3.37 17.76
N VAL A 78 13.90 -3.33 16.61
CA VAL A 78 14.79 -2.24 16.19
C VAL A 78 14.42 -1.74 14.79
N LEU A 79 14.27 -0.42 14.68
CA LEU A 79 14.14 0.28 13.41
C LEU A 79 15.52 0.66 12.89
N VAL A 80 15.75 0.47 11.59
CA VAL A 80 17.00 0.77 10.91
C VAL A 80 16.70 1.67 9.70
N ASN A 81 17.28 2.88 9.67
CA ASN A 81 17.01 3.91 8.65
C ASN A 81 18.19 4.16 7.69
N THR A 82 18.89 3.11 7.29
CA THR A 82 20.06 3.17 6.40
C THR A 82 19.86 2.34 5.13
N ALA A 83 20.51 2.72 4.03
CA ALA A 83 20.42 1.99 2.77
C ALA A 83 21.01 0.58 2.86
N SER A 84 22.15 0.45 3.55
CA SER A 84 22.80 -0.82 3.89
C SER A 84 21.92 -1.68 4.80
N GLY A 85 21.33 -1.10 5.84
CA GLY A 85 20.43 -1.80 6.75
C GLY A 85 19.18 -2.31 6.05
N MET A 86 18.53 -1.46 5.23
CA MET A 86 17.42 -1.86 4.40
C MET A 86 17.80 -3.02 3.46
N ARG A 87 18.96 -2.93 2.80
CA ARG A 87 19.49 -4.00 1.94
C ARG A 87 19.67 -5.31 2.70
N ASP A 88 20.31 -5.27 3.85
CA ASP A 88 20.55 -6.44 4.69
C ASP A 88 19.26 -7.08 5.22
N ILE A 89 18.23 -6.27 5.53
CA ILE A 89 16.96 -6.78 6.07
C ILE A 89 16.11 -7.45 4.98
N TYR A 90 16.10 -6.93 3.75
CA TYR A 90 15.14 -7.34 2.71
C TYR A 90 15.72 -8.19 1.58
N THR A 91 17.05 -8.26 1.45
CA THR A 91 17.71 -9.09 0.43
C THR A 91 17.64 -10.61 0.74
N SER A 92 18.02 -11.43 -0.23
CA SER A 92 18.16 -12.88 -0.06
C SER A 92 19.41 -13.23 0.76
N GLY A 93 19.43 -14.44 1.34
CA GLY A 93 20.64 -14.98 2.01
C GLY A 93 20.83 -14.57 3.47
N LYS A 94 20.22 -13.48 3.94
CA LYS A 94 20.30 -13.09 5.35
C LYS A 94 19.41 -13.97 6.23
N ASN A 95 19.85 -14.19 7.47
CA ASN A 95 19.20 -15.05 8.46
C ASN A 95 18.00 -14.35 9.13
N VAL A 96 17.05 -13.93 8.30
CA VAL A 96 15.82 -13.25 8.73
C VAL A 96 14.61 -13.87 8.04
N VAL A 97 13.46 -13.84 8.72
CA VAL A 97 12.14 -14.28 8.21
C VAL A 97 11.10 -13.22 8.52
N LYS A 98 9.87 -13.32 7.96
CA LYS A 98 8.80 -12.38 8.35
C LYS A 98 8.56 -12.44 9.87
N SER A 99 8.37 -11.29 10.51
CA SER A 99 8.04 -11.19 11.94
C SER A 99 6.82 -12.03 12.30
N ARG A 100 6.76 -12.53 13.54
CA ARG A 100 5.54 -13.13 14.12
C ARG A 100 4.34 -12.19 14.09
N GLY A 101 4.55 -10.88 14.03
CA GLY A 101 3.48 -9.88 13.90
C GLY A 101 2.57 -10.11 12.68
N TYR A 102 3.08 -10.74 11.61
CA TYR A 102 2.27 -11.09 10.43
C TYR A 102 1.17 -12.11 10.72
N ASN A 103 1.23 -12.82 11.86
CA ASN A 103 0.16 -13.74 12.27
C ASN A 103 -1.17 -13.01 12.51
N ALA A 104 -1.14 -11.71 12.84
CA ALA A 104 -2.36 -10.90 12.99
C ALA A 104 -3.17 -10.79 11.68
N LEU A 105 -2.50 -10.92 10.53
CA LEU A 105 -3.09 -10.85 9.19
C LEU A 105 -3.55 -12.20 8.64
N VAL A 106 -3.39 -13.30 9.41
CA VAL A 106 -3.83 -14.62 8.98
C VAL A 106 -5.36 -14.69 9.12
N HIS A 107 -6.06 -14.91 8.01
CA HIS A 107 -7.51 -15.07 8.01
C HIS A 107 -7.94 -16.46 8.46
N VAL A 108 -7.48 -17.50 7.74
CA VAL A 108 -7.80 -18.90 8.03
C VAL A 108 -6.51 -19.72 8.09
N VAL A 109 -5.75 -19.68 7.01
CA VAL A 109 -4.41 -20.28 6.89
C VAL A 109 -3.43 -19.22 6.39
N PRO A 110 -2.11 -19.40 6.57
CA PRO A 110 -1.13 -18.46 6.03
C PRO A 110 -1.29 -18.26 4.51
N SER A 111 -1.35 -17.01 4.09
CA SER A 111 -1.36 -16.59 2.69
C SER A 111 0.04 -16.28 2.19
N VAL A 112 0.22 -16.01 0.90
CA VAL A 112 1.48 -15.58 0.30
C VAL A 112 2.11 -14.37 1.03
N LEU A 113 1.28 -13.51 1.64
CA LEU A 113 1.73 -12.37 2.44
C LEU A 113 2.18 -12.78 3.84
N THR A 114 1.61 -13.81 4.46
CA THR A 114 1.86 -14.14 5.87
C THR A 114 2.70 -15.40 6.09
N ILE A 115 2.91 -16.24 5.08
CA ILE A 115 3.81 -17.40 5.16
C ILE A 115 5.21 -16.94 5.55
N ARG A 116 5.70 -17.44 6.69
CA ARG A 116 7.03 -17.11 7.24
C ARG A 116 8.12 -18.01 6.68
N ASP A 117 7.82 -19.31 6.50
CA ASP A 117 8.75 -20.27 5.94
C ASP A 117 9.20 -19.86 4.52
N LYS A 118 10.51 -19.90 4.27
CA LYS A 118 11.09 -19.39 3.02
C LYS A 118 10.76 -20.28 1.83
N LYS A 119 10.79 -21.61 2.00
CA LYS A 119 10.52 -22.59 0.93
C LYS A 119 9.05 -22.53 0.52
N GLN A 120 8.13 -22.61 1.49
CA GLN A 120 6.68 -22.50 1.25
C GLN A 120 6.31 -21.16 0.60
N ALA A 121 6.88 -20.04 1.07
CA ALA A 121 6.62 -18.73 0.48
C ALA A 121 7.09 -18.63 -0.98
N SER A 122 8.28 -19.16 -1.28
CA SER A 122 8.82 -19.19 -2.64
C SER A 122 7.93 -20.00 -3.58
N THR A 123 7.56 -21.22 -3.17
CA THR A 123 6.66 -22.10 -3.94
C THR A 123 5.31 -21.43 -4.17
N ARG A 124 4.70 -20.85 -3.12
CA ARG A 124 3.39 -20.21 -3.23
C ARG A 124 3.43 -18.97 -4.13
N ARG A 125 4.50 -18.17 -4.01
CA ARG A 125 4.73 -17.01 -4.88
C ARG A 125 4.85 -17.42 -6.33
N ARG A 126 5.60 -18.48 -6.64
CA ARG A 126 5.81 -18.96 -8.03
C ARG A 126 4.48 -19.33 -8.70
N LEU A 127 3.56 -19.98 -7.97
CA LEU A 127 2.23 -20.31 -8.47
C LEU A 127 1.43 -19.05 -8.84
N LEU A 128 1.41 -18.06 -7.96
CA LEU A 128 0.68 -16.81 -8.18
C LEU A 128 1.33 -15.90 -9.23
N ALA A 129 2.65 -15.99 -9.41
CA ALA A 129 3.39 -15.16 -10.37
C ALA A 129 2.97 -15.41 -11.83
N GLU A 130 2.41 -16.58 -12.15
CA GLU A 130 1.97 -16.91 -13.50
C GLU A 130 0.85 -15.96 -13.98
N GLY A 131 -0.16 -15.73 -13.13
CA GLY A 131 -1.28 -14.83 -13.41
C GLY A 131 -0.93 -13.34 -13.38
N LEU A 132 0.28 -13.00 -12.94
CA LEU A 132 0.80 -11.63 -12.82
C LEU A 132 2.09 -11.42 -13.63
N SER A 133 2.39 -12.34 -14.55
CA SER A 133 3.53 -12.24 -15.47
C SER A 133 3.33 -11.13 -16.51
N ASP A 134 4.40 -10.65 -17.14
CA ASP A 134 4.31 -9.59 -18.18
C ASP A 134 3.37 -9.98 -19.33
N ALA A 135 3.28 -11.27 -19.67
CA ALA A 135 2.33 -11.77 -20.64
C ALA A 135 0.87 -11.66 -20.15
N ALA A 136 0.62 -12.00 -18.87
CA ALA A 136 -0.70 -11.85 -18.26
C ALA A 136 -1.11 -10.38 -18.12
N LEU A 137 -0.17 -9.49 -17.80
CA LEU A 137 -0.42 -8.05 -17.72
C LEU A 137 -0.93 -7.47 -19.04
N ARG A 138 -0.37 -7.92 -20.18
CA ARG A 138 -0.88 -7.53 -21.51
C ARG A 138 -2.31 -8.00 -21.76
N SER A 139 -2.67 -9.21 -21.30
CA SER A 139 -4.06 -9.68 -21.42
C SER A 139 -5.05 -8.97 -20.49
N HIS A 140 -4.56 -8.38 -19.39
CA HIS A 140 -5.40 -7.63 -18.45
C HIS A 140 -5.61 -6.18 -18.85
N GLU A 141 -4.77 -5.63 -19.74
CA GLU A 141 -4.87 -4.23 -20.16
C GLU A 141 -6.26 -3.80 -20.66
N PRO A 142 -6.98 -4.56 -21.52
CA PRO A 142 -8.31 -4.17 -21.96
C PRO A 142 -9.32 -4.04 -20.81
N ILE A 143 -9.17 -4.85 -19.75
CA ILE A 143 -10.00 -4.79 -18.55
C ILE A 143 -9.70 -3.49 -17.78
N ILE A 144 -8.41 -3.17 -17.57
CA ILE A 144 -7.99 -1.91 -16.92
C ILE A 144 -8.61 -0.73 -17.67
N LEU A 145 -8.45 -0.67 -18.98
CA LEU A 145 -8.93 0.43 -19.79
C LEU A 145 -10.45 0.57 -19.79
N THR A 146 -11.18 -0.55 -19.76
CA THR A 146 -12.65 -0.52 -19.65
C THR A 146 -13.10 0.19 -18.36
N HIS A 147 -12.45 -0.12 -17.23
CA HIS A 147 -12.76 0.51 -15.95
C HIS A 147 -12.26 1.95 -15.86
N VAL A 148 -11.10 2.26 -16.44
CA VAL A 148 -10.60 3.64 -16.54
C VAL A 148 -11.52 4.50 -17.42
N ASP A 149 -12.02 3.96 -18.53
CA ASP A 149 -12.98 4.63 -19.39
C ASP A 149 -14.31 4.85 -18.65
N ARG A 150 -14.77 3.86 -17.87
CA ARG A 150 -15.93 3.99 -16.99
C ARG A 150 -15.73 5.09 -15.95
N LEU A 151 -14.55 5.19 -15.35
CA LEU A 151 -14.21 6.27 -14.43
C LEU A 151 -14.30 7.64 -15.11
N CYS A 152 -13.68 7.80 -16.30
CA CYS A 152 -13.71 9.06 -17.04
C CYS A 152 -15.14 9.49 -17.39
N GLN A 153 -16.01 8.54 -17.76
CA GLN A 153 -17.43 8.80 -18.00
C GLN A 153 -18.17 9.33 -16.78
N VAL A 154 -17.83 8.86 -15.58
CA VAL A 154 -18.52 9.24 -14.34
C VAL A 154 -17.95 10.52 -13.73
N LEU A 155 -16.66 10.81 -13.97
CA LEU A 155 -16.00 11.99 -13.41
C LEU A 155 -16.37 13.28 -14.13
N GLY A 156 -16.42 13.30 -15.47
CA GLY A 156 -16.67 14.55 -16.22
C GLY A 156 -17.92 14.48 -17.10
N PRO A 157 -18.75 15.54 -17.09
CA PRO A 157 -19.90 15.64 -17.99
C PRO A 157 -19.45 15.62 -19.46
N ALA A 158 -20.37 15.34 -20.39
CA ALA A 158 -20.06 15.30 -21.82
C ALA A 158 -19.70 16.69 -22.38
N ASP A 159 -20.23 17.75 -21.75
CA ASP A 159 -20.08 19.14 -22.18
C ASP A 159 -18.83 19.81 -21.56
N ASP A 160 -18.44 20.98 -22.10
CA ASP A 160 -17.34 21.83 -21.59
C ASP A 160 -17.72 22.56 -20.28
N VAL A 161 -18.15 21.79 -19.29
CA VAL A 161 -18.59 22.27 -17.98
C VAL A 161 -17.81 21.54 -16.89
N TRP A 162 -17.51 22.25 -15.82
CA TRP A 162 -16.93 21.64 -14.63
C TRP A 162 -17.92 20.67 -13.98
N SER A 163 -17.45 19.47 -13.65
CA SER A 163 -18.20 18.49 -12.88
C SER A 163 -18.45 18.98 -11.45
N GLU A 164 -19.42 18.33 -10.78
CA GLU A 164 -19.50 18.39 -9.32
C GLU A 164 -18.19 17.90 -8.68
N PRO A 165 -17.76 18.49 -7.55
CA PRO A 165 -16.58 18.03 -6.82
C PRO A 165 -16.72 16.57 -6.38
N ARG A 166 -15.66 15.79 -6.58
CA ARG A 166 -15.61 14.36 -6.28
C ARG A 166 -14.47 14.07 -5.30
N ASN A 167 -14.74 13.26 -4.29
CA ASN A 167 -13.71 12.75 -3.37
C ASN A 167 -12.91 11.63 -4.05
N MET A 168 -11.69 11.94 -4.50
CA MET A 168 -10.91 11.01 -5.30
C MET A 168 -10.40 9.80 -4.52
N ALA A 169 -10.26 9.86 -3.19
CA ALA A 169 -9.97 8.65 -2.40
C ALA A 169 -11.04 7.57 -2.60
N HIS A 170 -12.32 7.96 -2.65
CA HIS A 170 -13.43 7.02 -2.87
C HIS A 170 -13.43 6.49 -4.31
N TRP A 171 -13.36 7.38 -5.30
CA TRP A 171 -13.40 6.99 -6.71
C TRP A 171 -12.20 6.14 -7.13
N CYS A 172 -10.99 6.45 -6.64
CA CYS A 172 -9.82 5.60 -6.84
C CYS A 172 -9.98 4.24 -6.15
N SER A 173 -10.66 4.17 -5.00
CA SER A 173 -10.94 2.89 -4.33
C SER A 173 -11.97 2.05 -5.10
N TYR A 174 -12.97 2.68 -5.70
CA TYR A 174 -13.95 2.00 -6.56
C TYR A 174 -13.31 1.46 -7.83
N LEU A 175 -12.49 2.28 -8.50
CA LEU A 175 -11.71 1.86 -9.67
C LEU A 175 -10.82 0.66 -9.36
N ALA A 176 -9.99 0.77 -8.32
CA ALA A 176 -9.04 -0.28 -7.96
C ALA A 176 -9.76 -1.57 -7.55
N PHE A 177 -10.92 -1.48 -6.91
CA PHE A 177 -11.72 -2.64 -6.56
C PHE A 177 -12.34 -3.32 -7.77
N ASP A 178 -12.93 -2.57 -8.71
CA ASP A 178 -13.53 -3.12 -9.93
C ASP A 178 -12.49 -3.78 -10.84
N ILE A 179 -11.31 -3.15 -10.99
CA ILE A 179 -10.17 -3.74 -11.73
C ILE A 179 -9.71 -5.02 -11.03
N MET A 180 -9.52 -4.97 -9.71
CA MET A 180 -9.12 -6.14 -8.92
C MET A 180 -10.13 -7.28 -9.06
N SER A 181 -11.44 -6.99 -8.95
CA SER A 181 -12.46 -8.04 -8.98
C SER A 181 -12.51 -8.75 -10.34
N GLU A 182 -12.35 -8.00 -11.43
CA GLU A 182 -12.38 -8.58 -12.76
C GLU A 182 -11.06 -9.27 -13.15
N VAL A 183 -9.91 -8.65 -12.85
CA VAL A 183 -8.58 -9.21 -13.18
C VAL A 183 -8.23 -10.42 -12.31
N VAL A 184 -8.52 -10.34 -11.01
CA VAL A 184 -8.18 -11.41 -10.06
C VAL A 184 -9.23 -12.50 -10.12
N PHE A 185 -10.52 -12.15 -10.05
CA PHE A 185 -11.61 -13.11 -9.85
C PHE A 185 -12.53 -13.30 -11.05
N GLY A 186 -12.33 -12.58 -12.15
CA GLY A 186 -13.18 -12.66 -13.34
C GLY A 186 -14.60 -12.12 -13.12
N GLN A 187 -14.84 -11.31 -12.09
CA GLN A 187 -16.18 -10.86 -11.68
C GLN A 187 -16.31 -9.32 -11.73
N LYS A 188 -17.47 -8.85 -12.20
CA LYS A 188 -17.79 -7.43 -12.31
C LYS A 188 -18.77 -7.01 -11.21
N TYR A 189 -18.48 -5.91 -10.51
CA TYR A 189 -19.35 -5.36 -9.47
C TYR A 189 -19.83 -3.93 -9.74
N ASP A 190 -19.13 -3.19 -10.62
CA ASP A 190 -19.45 -1.82 -11.07
C ASP A 190 -19.65 -0.85 -9.90
N LEU A 191 -18.68 -0.76 -8.98
CA LEU A 191 -18.69 0.22 -7.90
C LEU A 191 -18.63 1.66 -8.44
N LEU A 192 -18.03 1.85 -9.62
CA LEU A 192 -18.00 3.13 -10.32
C LEU A 192 -19.42 3.59 -10.70
N GLY A 193 -20.21 2.74 -11.36
CA GLY A 193 -21.56 3.07 -11.80
C GLY A 193 -22.66 2.91 -10.75
N SER A 194 -22.50 1.98 -9.81
CA SER A 194 -23.55 1.55 -8.89
C SER A 194 -23.16 1.68 -7.42
N PRO A 195 -24.04 2.20 -6.55
CA PRO A 195 -23.78 2.28 -5.12
C PRO A 195 -23.87 0.92 -4.40
N THR A 196 -24.44 -0.11 -5.01
CA THR A 196 -24.83 -1.38 -4.36
C THR A 196 -23.71 -2.04 -3.56
N HIS A 197 -22.48 -2.05 -4.08
CA HIS A 197 -21.34 -2.72 -3.45
C HIS A 197 -20.33 -1.77 -2.81
N ARG A 198 -20.58 -0.45 -2.79
CA ARG A 198 -19.62 0.55 -2.28
C ARG A 198 -19.32 0.38 -0.78
N TYR A 199 -20.18 -0.31 -0.03
CA TYR A 199 -19.96 -0.64 1.38
C TYR A 199 -18.74 -1.54 1.63
N ILE A 200 -18.21 -2.21 0.59
CA ILE A 200 -17.06 -3.12 0.75
C ILE A 200 -15.76 -2.37 1.04
N VAL A 201 -15.57 -1.18 0.45
CA VAL A 201 -14.38 -0.34 0.65
C VAL A 201 -14.23 0.09 2.12
N PRO A 202 -15.24 0.69 2.77
CA PRO A 202 -15.15 1.00 4.20
C PRO A 202 -15.07 -0.25 5.08
N ALA A 203 -15.62 -1.39 4.65
CA ALA A 203 -15.48 -2.66 5.37
C ALA A 203 -14.02 -3.17 5.37
N ILE A 204 -13.30 -3.03 4.24
CA ILE A 204 -11.86 -3.32 4.15
C ILE A 204 -11.09 -2.40 5.12
N ASN A 205 -11.29 -1.09 5.01
CA ASN A 205 -10.56 -0.10 5.82
C ASN A 205 -10.83 -0.29 7.32
N GLY A 206 -12.10 -0.43 7.72
CA GLY A 206 -12.49 -0.61 9.12
C GLY A 206 -11.94 -1.90 9.74
N SER A 207 -11.62 -2.92 8.94
CA SER A 207 -11.04 -4.17 9.44
C SER A 207 -9.55 -4.04 9.82
N ASN A 208 -8.85 -3.02 9.31
CA ASN A 208 -7.40 -2.93 9.36
C ASN A 208 -6.82 -2.41 10.69
N ILE A 209 -7.57 -1.57 11.42
CA ILE A 209 -7.13 -1.00 12.72
C ILE A 209 -6.75 -2.13 13.69
N ARG A 210 -7.71 -3.04 13.93
CA ARG A 210 -7.52 -4.20 14.82
C ARG A 210 -6.28 -4.99 14.40
N THR A 211 -6.12 -5.26 13.11
CA THR A 211 -5.02 -6.08 12.60
C THR A 211 -3.67 -5.41 12.79
N THR A 212 -3.60 -4.09 12.59
CA THR A 212 -2.38 -3.30 12.81
C THR A 212 -1.99 -3.30 14.29
N VAL A 213 -2.94 -3.09 15.20
CA VAL A 213 -2.71 -3.13 16.65
C VAL A 213 -2.22 -4.52 17.10
N LEU A 214 -2.87 -5.58 16.62
CA LEU A 214 -2.48 -6.97 16.93
C LEU A 214 -1.12 -7.36 16.36
N GLY A 215 -0.63 -6.69 15.31
CA GLY A 215 0.72 -6.87 14.79
C GLY A 215 1.81 -6.40 15.75
N TYR A 216 1.48 -5.48 16.68
CA TYR A 216 2.38 -5.03 17.75
C TYR A 216 2.10 -5.75 19.07
N LEU A 217 0.84 -5.86 19.46
CA LEU A 217 0.43 -6.43 20.76
C LEU A 217 -0.56 -7.60 20.58
N PRO A 218 -0.10 -8.77 20.09
CA PRO A 218 -0.94 -9.94 19.87
C PRO A 218 -1.58 -10.49 21.15
N GLN A 219 -1.03 -10.14 22.33
CA GLN A 219 -1.53 -10.53 23.64
C GLN A 219 -2.97 -10.05 23.90
N LEU A 220 -3.46 -9.03 23.19
CA LEU A 220 -4.86 -8.58 23.29
C LEU A 220 -5.88 -9.64 22.87
N VAL A 221 -5.47 -10.69 22.15
CA VAL A 221 -6.35 -11.84 21.85
C VAL A 221 -6.67 -12.65 23.11
N TRP A 222 -5.85 -12.55 24.16
CA TRP A 222 -6.09 -13.21 25.43
C TRP A 222 -7.45 -12.77 26.00
N ARG A 223 -8.26 -13.78 26.39
CA ARG A 223 -9.65 -13.60 26.84
C ARG A 223 -10.54 -12.79 25.88
N ARG A 224 -10.20 -12.74 24.58
CA ARG A 224 -10.93 -12.01 23.54
C ARG A 224 -11.06 -10.51 23.83
N LEU A 225 -10.07 -9.90 24.50
CA LEU A 225 -10.08 -8.47 24.81
C LEU A 225 -10.11 -7.63 23.52
N ASP A 226 -9.39 -8.07 22.49
CA ASP A 226 -9.44 -7.53 21.13
C ASP A 226 -10.87 -7.43 20.59
N LYS A 227 -11.75 -8.41 20.89
CA LYS A 227 -13.13 -8.39 20.41
C LYS A 227 -13.99 -7.34 21.09
N LYS A 228 -13.69 -7.03 22.35
CA LYS A 228 -14.39 -5.98 23.10
C LYS A 228 -13.91 -4.60 22.66
N LEU A 229 -12.60 -4.41 22.54
CA LEU A 229 -11.98 -3.14 22.15
C LEU A 229 -12.24 -2.77 20.68
N PHE A 230 -12.31 -3.76 19.78
CA PHE A 230 -12.43 -3.54 18.34
C PHE A 230 -13.68 -4.19 17.74
N SER A 231 -14.82 -4.03 18.40
CA SER A 231 -16.10 -4.61 17.95
C SER A 231 -16.51 -4.12 16.55
N ALA A 232 -16.32 -2.83 16.25
CA ALA A 232 -16.58 -2.24 14.94
C ALA A 232 -15.69 -2.86 13.85
N SER A 233 -14.38 -3.00 14.08
CA SER A 233 -13.47 -3.65 13.13
C SER A 233 -13.82 -5.11 12.88
N ILE A 234 -14.35 -5.82 13.88
CA ILE A 234 -14.83 -7.20 13.71
C ILE A 234 -16.08 -7.24 12.85
N LYS A 235 -17.04 -6.32 13.06
CA LYS A 235 -18.23 -6.21 12.20
C LYS A 235 -17.82 -5.94 10.75
N ALA A 236 -16.94 -4.95 10.53
CA ALA A 236 -16.39 -4.63 9.21
C ALA A 236 -15.68 -5.84 8.55
N ARG A 237 -14.82 -6.53 9.30
CA ARG A 237 -14.16 -7.76 8.85
C ARG A 237 -15.17 -8.85 8.48
N ASN A 238 -16.22 -9.04 9.26
CA ASN A 238 -17.22 -10.09 8.98
C ASN A 238 -18.02 -9.76 7.71
N VAL A 239 -18.34 -8.49 7.46
CA VAL A 239 -18.95 -8.04 6.19
C VAL A 239 -18.03 -8.35 5.02
N PHE A 240 -16.75 -7.99 5.12
CA PHE A 240 -15.76 -8.27 4.07
C PHE A 240 -15.61 -9.78 3.82
N LEU A 241 -15.47 -10.60 4.87
CA LEU A 241 -15.31 -12.05 4.72
C LEU A 241 -16.58 -12.71 4.15
N ALA A 242 -17.77 -12.23 4.49
CA ALA A 242 -19.02 -12.71 3.91
C ALA A 242 -19.07 -12.44 2.41
N PHE A 243 -18.73 -11.22 1.99
CA PHE A 243 -18.64 -10.84 0.58
C PHE A 243 -17.59 -11.68 -0.16
N MET A 244 -16.38 -11.85 0.40
CA MET A 244 -15.33 -12.69 -0.20
C MET A 244 -15.77 -14.15 -0.34
N ASN A 245 -16.46 -14.70 0.65
CA ASN A 245 -16.96 -16.06 0.57
C ASN A 245 -18.00 -16.21 -0.55
N ALA A 246 -18.91 -15.25 -0.71
CA ALA A 246 -19.90 -15.26 -1.80
C ALA A 246 -19.24 -15.16 -3.18
N MET A 247 -18.28 -14.23 -3.35
CA MET A 247 -17.50 -14.08 -4.58
C MET A 247 -16.75 -15.37 -4.94
N LEU A 248 -16.10 -15.99 -3.95
CA LEU A 248 -15.34 -17.22 -4.18
C LEU A 248 -16.25 -18.40 -4.49
N GLN A 249 -17.38 -18.53 -3.82
CA GLN A 249 -18.37 -19.56 -4.14
C GLN A 249 -18.87 -19.42 -5.57
N ALA A 250 -19.26 -18.20 -5.99
CA ALA A 250 -19.66 -17.93 -7.37
C ALA A 250 -18.57 -18.34 -8.38
N ARG A 251 -17.30 -18.07 -8.06
CA ARG A 251 -16.19 -18.45 -8.95
C ARG A 251 -15.97 -19.96 -9.02
N PHE A 252 -16.03 -20.66 -7.88
CA PHE A 252 -15.92 -22.12 -7.86
C PHE A 252 -17.04 -22.78 -8.65
N HIS A 253 -18.28 -22.29 -8.53
CA HIS A 253 -19.41 -22.78 -9.31
C HIS A 253 -19.21 -22.58 -10.81
N HIS A 254 -18.76 -21.39 -11.23
CA HIS A 254 -18.47 -21.10 -12.63
C HIS A 254 -17.32 -21.96 -13.19
N ALA A 255 -16.27 -22.20 -12.40
CA ALA A 255 -15.16 -23.06 -12.82
C ALA A 255 -15.62 -24.52 -13.00
N ALA A 256 -16.50 -25.00 -12.12
CA ALA A 256 -17.07 -26.34 -12.22
C ALA A 256 -17.98 -26.50 -13.45
N SER A 257 -18.80 -25.50 -13.79
CA SER A 257 -19.67 -25.55 -14.97
C SER A 257 -18.91 -25.50 -16.30
N CYS A 258 -17.77 -24.81 -16.37
CA CYS A 258 -16.96 -24.72 -17.58
C CYS A 258 -16.04 -25.92 -17.80
N SER A 259 -15.86 -26.79 -16.80
CA SER A 259 -14.98 -27.97 -16.90
C SER A 259 -15.61 -29.14 -17.68
N GLY A 260 -16.84 -28.99 -18.19
CA GLY A 260 -17.61 -30.03 -18.88
C GLY A 260 -18.05 -29.71 -20.31
N GLY A 261 -17.59 -28.61 -20.92
CA GLY A 261 -17.98 -28.21 -22.28
C GLY A 261 -16.80 -27.73 -23.12
N ASP A 262 -16.61 -28.37 -24.28
CA ASP A 262 -15.65 -27.97 -25.29
C ASP A 262 -15.90 -26.54 -25.79
N GLY A 263 -14.83 -25.75 -25.86
CA GLY A 263 -14.71 -24.60 -26.75
C GLY A 263 -15.55 -23.36 -26.41
N LEU A 264 -14.88 -22.32 -25.89
CA LEU A 264 -14.92 -20.90 -26.34
C LEU A 264 -14.61 -19.88 -25.23
N ASP A 265 -14.57 -20.27 -23.95
CA ASP A 265 -14.22 -19.36 -22.83
C ASP A 265 -12.74 -19.47 -22.37
N GLY A 266 -11.94 -20.26 -23.09
CA GLY A 266 -10.55 -20.61 -22.81
C GLY A 266 -9.50 -19.49 -22.95
N GLN A 267 -9.90 -18.22 -22.91
CA GLN A 267 -8.99 -17.08 -23.10
C GLN A 267 -8.91 -16.09 -21.92
N ARG A 268 -9.83 -16.10 -20.95
CA ARG A 268 -9.71 -15.22 -19.77
C ARG A 268 -8.79 -15.84 -18.72
N ARG A 269 -7.49 -15.58 -18.84
CA ARG A 269 -6.45 -15.99 -17.87
C ARG A 269 -6.49 -15.10 -16.63
N ASP A 270 -7.54 -15.19 -15.81
CA ASP A 270 -7.57 -14.47 -14.52
C ASP A 270 -6.55 -15.04 -13.52
N VAL A 271 -6.18 -14.25 -12.51
CA VAL A 271 -5.19 -14.66 -11.49
C VAL A 271 -5.72 -15.83 -10.67
N PHE A 272 -7.03 -15.92 -10.45
CA PHE A 272 -7.66 -17.01 -9.72
C PHE A 272 -7.51 -18.37 -10.42
N SER A 273 -7.44 -18.39 -11.74
CA SER A 273 -7.22 -19.63 -12.50
C SER A 273 -5.85 -20.24 -12.18
N ALA A 274 -4.83 -19.41 -11.88
CA ALA A 274 -3.54 -19.88 -11.38
C ALA A 274 -3.62 -20.43 -9.94
N LEU A 275 -4.56 -19.92 -9.12
CA LEU A 275 -4.82 -20.43 -7.76
C LEU A 275 -5.51 -21.80 -7.74
N LEU A 276 -6.30 -22.11 -8.78
CA LEU A 276 -6.99 -23.40 -8.92
C LEU A 276 -6.06 -24.54 -9.32
N LYS A 277 -4.88 -24.24 -9.87
CA LYS A 277 -3.91 -25.27 -10.24
C LYS A 277 -3.47 -26.06 -9.00
N PRO A 278 -3.44 -27.41 -9.08
CA PRO A 278 -2.94 -28.20 -7.97
C PRO A 278 -1.50 -27.78 -7.67
N PRO A 279 -1.11 -27.68 -6.38
CA PRO A 279 0.28 -27.45 -6.03
C PRO A 279 1.14 -28.59 -6.60
N PRO A 280 2.42 -28.33 -6.94
CA PRO A 280 3.32 -29.40 -7.37
C PRO A 280 3.35 -30.50 -6.29
N PRO A 281 3.38 -31.79 -6.69
CA PRO A 281 3.36 -32.89 -5.73
C PRO A 281 4.49 -32.71 -4.73
N ALA A 282 4.18 -32.90 -3.45
CA ALA A 282 5.20 -32.94 -2.42
C ALA A 282 6.20 -34.05 -2.79
N GLU A 283 7.50 -33.75 -2.71
CA GLU A 283 8.53 -34.80 -2.70
C GLU A 283 8.12 -35.81 -1.61
N LYS A 284 7.73 -37.02 -2.05
CA LYS A 284 7.10 -38.12 -1.29
C LYS A 284 5.57 -38.05 -1.16
N GLY A 285 4.86 -38.53 -2.19
CA GLY A 285 3.69 -39.41 -2.08
C GLY A 285 2.46 -38.99 -1.24
N GLY A 286 2.36 -37.74 -0.79
CA GLY A 286 1.23 -37.27 0.01
C GLY A 286 0.06 -36.83 -0.88
N GLU A 287 -1.13 -37.38 -0.64
CA GLU A 287 -2.38 -36.85 -1.17
C GLU A 287 -2.47 -35.34 -0.89
N VAL A 288 -2.87 -34.56 -1.90
CA VAL A 288 -3.16 -33.14 -1.70
C VAL A 288 -4.46 -33.06 -0.89
N ASP A 289 -4.36 -32.67 0.38
CA ASP A 289 -5.52 -32.35 1.21
C ASP A 289 -6.34 -31.24 0.51
N SER A 290 -7.44 -31.67 -0.11
CA SER A 290 -8.31 -30.84 -0.94
C SER A 290 -8.97 -29.72 -0.12
N VAL A 291 -9.24 -29.99 1.16
CA VAL A 291 -9.82 -29.04 2.11
C VAL A 291 -8.80 -27.96 2.47
N LEU A 292 -7.56 -28.36 2.79
CA LEU A 292 -6.47 -27.42 3.05
C LEU A 292 -6.17 -26.55 1.82
N ASN A 293 -6.25 -27.11 0.61
CA ASN A 293 -6.06 -26.34 -0.62
C ASN A 293 -7.14 -25.27 -0.79
N GLN A 294 -8.42 -25.58 -0.54
CA GLN A 294 -9.50 -24.59 -0.57
C GLN A 294 -9.27 -23.45 0.43
N TYR A 295 -8.86 -23.76 1.67
CA TYR A 295 -8.55 -22.72 2.65
C TYR A 295 -7.38 -21.83 2.23
N ARG A 296 -6.35 -22.40 1.58
CA ARG A 296 -5.23 -21.63 1.03
C ARG A 296 -5.69 -20.67 -0.07
N ILE A 297 -6.52 -21.14 -0.99
CA ILE A 297 -7.12 -20.31 -2.05
C ILE A 297 -7.92 -19.16 -1.43
N ARG A 298 -8.77 -19.44 -0.43
CA ARG A 298 -9.55 -18.41 0.27
C ARG A 298 -8.67 -17.35 0.93
N SER A 299 -7.59 -17.77 1.61
CA SER A 299 -6.69 -16.85 2.32
C SER A 299 -5.88 -15.97 1.37
N ASP A 300 -5.37 -16.54 0.27
CA ASP A 300 -4.69 -15.75 -0.76
C ASP A 300 -5.64 -14.80 -1.47
N SER A 301 -6.86 -15.24 -1.77
CA SER A 301 -7.88 -14.42 -2.40
C SER A 301 -8.22 -13.19 -1.55
N ALA A 302 -8.47 -13.39 -0.25
CA ALA A 302 -8.71 -12.26 0.67
C ALA A 302 -7.51 -11.30 0.73
N THR A 303 -6.29 -11.85 0.73
CA THR A 303 -5.05 -11.05 0.73
C THR A 303 -4.91 -10.25 -0.57
N LEU A 304 -5.15 -10.86 -1.74
CA LEU A 304 -5.05 -10.20 -3.04
C LEU A 304 -6.10 -9.10 -3.18
N ALA A 305 -7.33 -9.33 -2.72
CA ALA A 305 -8.41 -8.35 -2.77
C ALA A 305 -8.07 -7.07 -1.98
N ILE A 306 -7.58 -7.22 -0.74
CA ILE A 306 -7.17 -6.08 0.10
C ILE A 306 -5.94 -5.38 -0.50
N ALA A 307 -4.91 -6.16 -0.84
CA ALA A 307 -3.63 -5.60 -1.28
C ALA A 307 -3.73 -4.84 -2.61
N ALA A 308 -4.49 -5.36 -3.59
CA ALA A 308 -4.66 -4.72 -4.88
C ALA A 308 -5.55 -3.47 -4.80
N THR A 309 -6.59 -3.48 -3.96
CA THR A 309 -7.52 -2.33 -3.86
C THR A 309 -6.89 -1.16 -3.09
N ASP A 310 -6.42 -1.39 -1.87
CA ASP A 310 -6.08 -0.29 -0.97
C ASP A 310 -4.77 0.42 -1.37
N THR A 311 -3.75 -0.34 -1.80
CA THR A 311 -2.45 0.24 -2.14
C THR A 311 -2.49 1.05 -3.43
N VAL A 312 -3.16 0.54 -4.48
CA VAL A 312 -3.27 1.21 -5.78
C VAL A 312 -4.14 2.46 -5.68
N SER A 313 -5.30 2.35 -5.03
CA SER A 313 -6.16 3.51 -4.78
C SER A 313 -5.44 4.60 -3.98
N THR A 314 -4.56 4.22 -3.05
CA THR A 314 -3.73 5.19 -2.31
C THR A 314 -2.76 5.89 -3.24
N ALA A 315 -2.00 5.15 -4.04
CA ALA A 315 -1.04 5.76 -4.97
C ALA A 315 -1.71 6.67 -6.01
N LEU A 316 -2.88 6.28 -6.54
CA LEU A 316 -3.68 7.12 -7.44
C LEU A 316 -4.12 8.41 -6.75
N SER A 317 -4.74 8.28 -5.57
CA SER A 317 -5.28 9.42 -4.83
C SER A 317 -4.19 10.40 -4.40
N THR A 318 -3.02 9.90 -3.98
CA THR A 318 -1.89 10.76 -3.59
C THR A 318 -1.30 11.47 -4.81
N THR A 319 -1.21 10.78 -5.95
CA THR A 319 -0.71 11.37 -7.20
C THR A 319 -1.63 12.49 -7.66
N LEU A 320 -2.95 12.27 -7.64
CA LEU A 320 -3.93 13.29 -7.96
C LEU A 320 -3.92 14.45 -6.97
N PHE A 321 -3.74 14.17 -5.67
CA PHE A 321 -3.60 15.20 -4.65
C PHE A 321 -2.45 16.14 -4.99
N TYR A 322 -1.23 15.61 -5.12
CA TYR A 322 -0.07 16.46 -5.33
C TYR A 322 -0.12 17.19 -6.68
N LEU A 323 -0.55 16.53 -7.76
CA LEU A 323 -0.64 17.17 -9.08
C LEU A 323 -1.68 18.30 -9.13
N SER A 324 -2.81 18.15 -8.44
CA SER A 324 -3.90 19.14 -8.49
C SER A 324 -3.67 20.39 -7.64
N ARG A 325 -2.62 20.40 -6.78
CA ARG A 325 -2.32 21.55 -5.93
C ARG A 325 -1.98 22.78 -6.79
N PRO A 326 -2.46 23.99 -6.42
CA PRO A 326 -2.06 25.22 -7.10
C PRO A 326 -0.55 25.43 -7.14
N ALA A 327 0.17 25.05 -6.06
CA ALA A 327 1.62 25.12 -5.97
C ALA A 327 2.35 24.22 -6.99
N HIS A 328 1.67 23.22 -7.56
CA HIS A 328 2.22 22.25 -8.51
C HIS A 328 1.57 22.33 -9.90
N ALA A 329 0.87 23.43 -10.20
CA ALA A 329 0.20 23.63 -11.49
C ALA A 329 1.15 23.51 -12.70
N SER A 330 2.42 23.89 -12.54
CA SER A 330 3.46 23.68 -13.55
C SER A 330 3.70 22.19 -13.83
N ALA A 331 3.81 21.37 -12.78
CA ALA A 331 4.01 19.93 -12.89
C ALA A 331 2.81 19.25 -13.56
N LEU A 332 1.58 19.62 -13.18
CA LEU A 332 0.36 19.14 -13.83
C LEU A 332 0.37 19.43 -15.33
N ARG A 333 0.70 20.67 -15.71
CA ARG A 333 0.77 21.08 -17.12
C ARG A 333 1.86 20.31 -17.88
N LEU A 334 3.04 20.12 -17.29
CA LEU A 334 4.14 19.38 -17.91
C LEU A 334 3.80 17.90 -18.12
N ALA A 335 3.28 17.22 -17.08
CA ALA A 335 2.86 15.83 -17.18
C ALA A 335 1.74 15.65 -18.22
N ALA A 336 0.75 16.55 -18.23
CA ALA A 336 -0.33 16.49 -19.21
C ALA A 336 0.16 16.75 -20.64
N ALA A 337 1.05 17.73 -20.84
CA ALA A 337 1.65 18.01 -22.14
C ALA A 337 2.50 16.84 -22.65
N GLU A 338 3.28 16.20 -21.77
CA GLU A 338 4.07 15.01 -22.10
C GLU A 338 3.19 13.87 -22.60
N VAL A 339 2.12 13.54 -21.88
CA VAL A 339 1.16 12.50 -22.26
C VAL A 339 0.49 12.82 -23.60
N ARG A 340 0.03 14.06 -23.80
CA ARG A 340 -0.66 14.47 -25.03
C ARG A 340 0.27 14.48 -26.24
N ARG A 341 1.56 14.79 -26.04
CA ARG A 341 2.58 14.69 -27.10
C ARG A 341 2.88 13.23 -27.46
N ALA A 342 2.88 12.34 -26.47
CA ALA A 342 3.13 10.91 -26.69
C ALA A 342 1.94 10.20 -27.35
N PHE A 343 0.71 10.69 -27.14
CA PHE A 343 -0.52 10.04 -27.57
C PHE A 343 -1.46 10.99 -28.32
N PRO A 344 -1.60 10.85 -29.66
CA PRO A 344 -2.45 11.73 -30.46
C PRO A 344 -3.95 11.51 -30.19
N THR A 345 -4.35 10.29 -29.84
CA THR A 345 -5.76 9.95 -29.57
C THR A 345 -5.92 9.28 -28.22
N ARG A 346 -7.11 9.44 -27.61
CA ARG A 346 -7.50 8.72 -26.39
C ARG A 346 -7.25 7.23 -26.53
N ALA A 347 -7.72 6.62 -27.62
CA ALA A 347 -7.60 5.19 -27.87
C ALA A 347 -6.14 4.67 -27.89
N SER A 348 -5.19 5.52 -28.31
CA SER A 348 -3.76 5.18 -28.42
C SER A 348 -3.04 5.05 -27.07
N ILE A 349 -3.62 5.57 -25.97
CA ILE A 349 -3.01 5.48 -24.62
C ILE A 349 -3.10 4.04 -24.12
N ARG A 350 -2.01 3.29 -24.31
CA ARG A 350 -1.85 1.87 -23.99
C ARG A 350 -0.52 1.64 -23.27
N GLN A 351 -0.34 0.47 -22.65
CA GLN A 351 0.98 0.06 -22.18
C GLN A 351 1.94 -0.06 -23.38
N GLY A 352 3.20 0.23 -23.14
CA GLY A 352 4.24 0.15 -24.16
C GLY A 352 5.25 1.27 -24.05
N THR A 353 6.11 1.35 -25.06
CA THR A 353 7.25 2.28 -25.08
C THR A 353 6.83 3.74 -24.96
N ALA A 354 5.72 4.14 -25.60
CA ALA A 354 5.17 5.49 -25.54
C ALA A 354 4.72 5.91 -24.13
N LEU A 355 4.12 5.00 -23.35
CA LEU A 355 3.74 5.31 -21.97
C LEU A 355 4.97 5.33 -21.06
N THR A 356 5.91 4.42 -21.29
CA THR A 356 7.17 4.40 -20.52
C THR A 356 8.11 5.57 -20.83
N SER A 357 7.97 6.21 -22.00
CA SER A 357 8.73 7.41 -22.35
C SER A 357 8.16 8.68 -21.74
N CYS A 358 6.96 8.62 -21.12
CA CYS A 358 6.41 9.69 -20.30
C CYS A 358 7.14 9.75 -18.94
N THR A 359 8.41 10.16 -19.00
CA THR A 359 9.34 10.17 -17.86
C THR A 359 8.94 11.14 -16.76
N TYR A 360 8.35 12.29 -17.11
CA TYR A 360 7.89 13.26 -16.14
C TYR A 360 6.63 12.78 -15.43
N LEU A 361 5.66 12.20 -16.15
CA LEU A 361 4.51 11.53 -15.53
C LEU A 361 4.97 10.46 -14.54
N ARG A 362 5.95 9.64 -14.93
CA ARG A 362 6.49 8.61 -14.04
C ARG A 362 7.18 9.22 -12.81
N ALA A 363 7.90 10.31 -12.98
CA ALA A 363 8.51 11.06 -11.87
C ALA A 363 7.46 11.60 -10.89
N CYS A 364 6.32 12.13 -11.38
CA CYS A 364 5.22 12.56 -10.52
C CYS A 364 4.62 11.41 -9.71
N ILE A 365 4.43 10.24 -10.31
CA ILE A 365 3.91 9.05 -9.63
C ILE A 365 4.92 8.53 -8.58
N ASP A 366 6.19 8.41 -8.95
CA ASP A 366 7.24 7.94 -8.04
C ASP A 366 7.43 8.91 -6.87
N GLU A 367 7.41 10.23 -7.11
CA GLU A 367 7.48 11.24 -6.06
C GLU A 367 6.28 11.21 -5.13
N SER A 368 5.08 10.99 -5.67
CA SER A 368 3.86 10.86 -4.87
C SER A 368 3.89 9.64 -3.96
N MET A 369 4.45 8.52 -4.42
CA MET A 369 4.67 7.32 -3.58
C MET A 369 5.86 7.47 -2.62
N ARG A 370 6.83 8.35 -2.90
CA ARG A 370 7.95 8.65 -2.00
C ARG A 370 7.47 9.49 -0.82
N VAL A 371 6.80 10.60 -1.11
CA VAL A 371 6.22 11.46 -0.07
C VAL A 371 5.11 10.66 0.60
N THR A 372 4.13 10.12 -0.10
CA THR A 372 3.05 9.38 0.56
C THR A 372 3.06 7.91 0.19
N ALA A 373 3.94 7.17 0.84
CA ALA A 373 4.08 5.73 0.67
C ALA A 373 2.78 5.00 1.09
N PRO A 374 2.13 4.24 0.18
CA PRO A 374 0.93 3.48 0.53
C PRO A 374 1.12 2.52 1.72
N VAL A 375 2.35 2.03 1.89
CA VAL A 375 2.80 1.23 3.04
C VAL A 375 3.94 2.00 3.73
N GLY A 376 3.58 2.89 4.66
CA GLY A 376 4.54 3.79 5.32
C GLY A 376 5.33 3.18 6.48
N GLY A 377 4.80 2.13 7.12
CA GLY A 377 5.41 1.52 8.30
C GLY A 377 6.61 0.63 8.01
N ALA A 378 7.17 0.04 9.07
CA ALA A 378 8.27 -0.92 8.96
C ALA A 378 7.78 -2.34 8.65
N LEU A 379 8.32 -2.93 7.58
CA LEU A 379 8.07 -4.34 7.24
C LEU A 379 9.00 -5.24 8.07
N PHE A 380 8.69 -5.47 9.33
CA PHE A 380 9.58 -6.19 10.26
C PHE A 380 9.96 -7.61 9.79
N ARG A 381 11.19 -7.99 10.11
CA ARG A 381 11.76 -9.33 9.92
C ARG A 381 12.36 -9.83 11.23
N GLU A 382 11.96 -11.02 11.64
CA GLU A 382 12.50 -11.71 12.82
C GLU A 382 13.84 -12.33 12.45
N VAL A 383 14.85 -12.07 13.27
CA VAL A 383 16.18 -12.67 13.18
C VAL A 383 16.10 -14.14 13.58
N GLY A 384 16.64 -15.01 12.73
CA GLY A 384 16.65 -16.46 12.94
C GLY A 384 17.75 -16.93 13.92
N PRO A 385 17.84 -18.26 14.14
CA PRO A 385 18.82 -18.84 15.06
C PRO A 385 20.26 -18.49 14.69
N GLY A 386 21.06 -18.11 15.69
CA GLY A 386 22.45 -17.67 15.50
C GLY A 386 22.64 -16.17 15.21
N GLY A 387 21.55 -15.40 15.11
CA GLY A 387 21.62 -13.96 14.91
C GLY A 387 21.89 -13.54 13.46
N VAL A 388 22.06 -12.23 13.26
CA VAL A 388 22.40 -11.64 11.95
C VAL A 388 23.14 -10.31 12.12
N VAL A 389 23.99 -9.98 11.16
CA VAL A 389 24.58 -8.63 11.03
C VAL A 389 23.77 -7.81 10.03
N VAL A 390 23.28 -6.65 10.50
CA VAL A 390 22.57 -5.64 9.71
C VAL A 390 23.31 -4.33 9.85
N ASP A 391 23.81 -3.80 8.74
CA ASP A 391 24.55 -2.53 8.68
C ASP A 391 25.70 -2.46 9.70
N GLY A 392 26.54 -3.51 9.68
CA GLY A 392 27.69 -3.66 10.58
C GLY A 392 27.35 -4.00 12.04
N GLN A 393 26.07 -4.03 12.42
CA GLN A 393 25.66 -4.31 13.79
C GLN A 393 25.07 -5.72 13.94
N TRP A 394 25.52 -6.44 14.97
CA TRP A 394 24.97 -7.76 15.31
C TRP A 394 23.66 -7.66 16.10
N PHE A 395 22.67 -8.45 15.69
CA PHE A 395 21.37 -8.63 16.31
C PHE A 395 21.15 -10.10 16.70
N PRO A 396 20.68 -10.39 17.93
CA PRO A 396 20.41 -11.75 18.38
C PRO A 396 19.15 -12.33 17.75
N GLU A 397 19.01 -13.66 17.84
CA GLU A 397 17.79 -14.39 17.48
C GLU A 397 16.54 -13.81 18.16
N GLY A 398 15.42 -13.83 17.44
CA GLY A 398 14.10 -13.43 17.97
C GLY A 398 13.85 -11.92 17.94
N VAL A 399 14.86 -11.10 17.68
CA VAL A 399 14.69 -9.66 17.47
C VAL A 399 14.06 -9.38 16.11
N ASP A 400 13.10 -8.47 16.08
CA ASP A 400 12.56 -7.92 14.84
C ASP A 400 13.36 -6.69 14.40
N VAL A 401 13.85 -6.73 13.17
CA VAL A 401 14.49 -5.58 12.49
C VAL A 401 13.65 -5.13 11.31
N GLY A 402 13.56 -3.83 11.07
CA GLY A 402 12.80 -3.29 9.94
C GLY A 402 13.13 -1.84 9.61
N THR A 403 12.82 -1.42 8.39
CA THR A 403 12.97 -0.04 7.96
C THR A 403 11.60 0.58 7.71
N GLY A 404 11.32 1.72 8.35
CA GLY A 404 10.11 2.50 8.10
C GLY A 404 10.20 3.20 6.74
N MET A 405 9.29 2.87 5.83
CA MET A 405 9.34 3.39 4.45
C MET A 405 9.11 4.90 4.41
N TYR A 406 8.12 5.39 5.16
CA TYR A 406 7.87 6.83 5.30
C TYR A 406 9.11 7.57 5.83
N SER A 407 9.82 6.95 6.78
CA SER A 407 11.00 7.56 7.42
C SER A 407 12.21 7.63 6.49
N ILE A 408 12.54 6.55 5.79
CA ILE A 408 13.71 6.52 4.90
C ILE A 408 13.48 7.34 3.63
N HIS A 409 12.24 7.38 3.13
CA HIS A 409 11.84 8.19 1.98
C HIS A 409 11.89 9.69 2.26
N ARG A 410 11.87 10.11 3.53
CA ARG A 410 12.03 11.51 3.97
C ARG A 410 13.41 11.85 4.54
N SER A 411 14.32 10.88 4.55
CA SER A 411 15.64 11.12 5.12
C SER A 411 16.41 12.12 4.27
N GLY A 412 16.81 13.25 4.87
CA GLY A 412 17.66 14.26 4.23
C GLY A 412 19.01 13.72 3.74
N ARG A 413 19.43 12.53 4.20
CA ARG A 413 20.62 11.81 3.71
C ARG A 413 20.49 11.39 2.24
N TYR A 414 19.27 11.06 1.80
CA TYR A 414 19.02 10.55 0.45
C TYR A 414 18.17 11.52 -0.38
N PHE A 415 17.25 12.23 0.26
CA PHE A 415 16.32 13.14 -0.39
C PHE A 415 16.47 14.53 0.22
N GLU A 416 17.18 15.41 -0.49
CA GLU A 416 17.23 16.83 -0.14
C GLU A 416 15.80 17.40 -0.12
N ARG A 417 15.46 18.10 0.98
CA ARG A 417 14.10 18.56 1.28
C ARG A 417 13.07 17.43 1.16
N GLY A 418 13.37 16.27 1.75
CA GLY A 418 12.57 15.04 1.62
C GLY A 418 11.10 15.13 2.02
N GLU A 419 10.66 16.18 2.72
CA GLU A 419 9.24 16.41 3.01
C GLU A 419 8.48 17.03 1.82
N ARG A 420 9.18 17.72 0.92
CA ARG A 420 8.57 18.39 -0.24
C ARG A 420 8.34 17.44 -1.40
N TRP A 421 7.23 17.64 -2.10
CA TRP A 421 6.93 16.97 -3.35
C TRP A 421 7.59 17.72 -4.52
N GLU A 422 8.64 17.15 -5.09
CA GLU A 422 9.41 17.75 -6.19
C GLU A 422 9.75 16.66 -7.23
N PRO A 423 8.91 16.40 -8.26
CA PRO A 423 9.12 15.32 -9.22
C PRO A 423 10.41 15.45 -10.03
N GLU A 424 10.90 16.67 -10.23
CA GLU A 424 12.15 16.98 -10.93
C GLU A 424 13.35 16.22 -10.35
N ARG A 425 13.29 15.82 -9.06
CA ARG A 425 14.37 15.09 -8.40
C ARG A 425 14.70 13.74 -9.06
N TRP A 426 13.76 13.16 -9.81
CA TRP A 426 13.91 11.87 -10.48
C TRP A 426 14.54 11.96 -11.87
N LEU A 427 14.71 13.18 -12.38
CA LEU A 427 15.28 13.45 -13.69
C LEU A 427 16.79 13.67 -13.57
N VAL A 428 17.51 13.25 -14.61
CA VAL A 428 18.93 13.56 -14.76
C VAL A 428 19.01 14.94 -15.39
N ASP A 429 19.73 15.85 -14.74
CA ASP A 429 20.19 17.07 -15.40
C ASP A 429 21.60 16.80 -15.94
N GLU A 430 21.72 16.53 -17.24
CA GLU A 430 23.00 16.26 -17.90
C GLU A 430 23.96 17.45 -17.81
N ALA A 431 23.44 18.68 -17.67
CA ALA A 431 24.26 19.88 -17.56
C ALA A 431 24.90 20.04 -16.16
N ALA A 432 24.34 19.39 -15.13
CA ALA A 432 24.77 19.56 -13.74
C ALA A 432 25.87 18.56 -13.30
N GLY A 433 26.21 17.54 -14.10
CA GLY A 433 27.33 16.60 -13.84
C GLY A 433 27.23 15.71 -12.59
N GLU A 434 26.33 16.00 -11.64
CA GLU A 434 26.19 15.32 -10.35
C GLU A 434 24.91 14.45 -10.24
N GLY A 435 24.12 14.35 -11.32
CA GLY A 435 22.81 13.72 -11.30
C GLY A 435 22.82 12.21 -11.02
N GLU A 436 23.79 11.46 -11.52
CA GLU A 436 23.72 9.99 -11.54
C GLU A 436 23.94 9.33 -10.18
N GLU A 437 24.99 9.70 -9.43
CA GLU A 437 25.24 9.10 -8.11
C GLU A 437 24.17 9.52 -7.10
N ARG A 438 23.66 10.75 -7.18
CA ARG A 438 22.49 11.22 -6.40
C ARG A 438 21.27 10.35 -6.69
N LEU A 439 20.94 10.16 -7.97
CA LEU A 439 19.80 9.33 -8.38
C LEU A 439 19.98 7.87 -7.96
N LYS A 440 21.19 7.32 -8.04
CA LYS A 440 21.52 5.97 -7.61
C LYS A 440 21.33 5.80 -6.10
N ALA A 441 21.76 6.75 -5.29
CA ALA A 441 21.53 6.76 -3.85
C ALA A 441 20.03 6.81 -3.52
N MET A 442 19.28 7.71 -4.16
CA MET A 442 17.83 7.83 -4.01
C MET A 442 17.09 6.55 -4.42
N ARG A 443 17.40 6.01 -5.60
CA ARG A 443 16.81 4.76 -6.12
C ARG A 443 17.17 3.55 -5.24
N GLY A 444 18.32 3.59 -4.57
CA GLY A 444 18.77 2.54 -3.65
C GLY A 444 17.96 2.44 -2.35
N VAL A 445 17.15 3.46 -2.01
CA VAL A 445 16.25 3.44 -0.85
C VAL A 445 14.77 3.60 -1.23
N PHE A 446 14.48 3.99 -2.47
CA PHE A 446 13.13 4.13 -2.99
C PHE A 446 12.53 2.78 -3.40
N HIS A 447 11.92 2.10 -2.43
CA HIS A 447 11.31 0.80 -2.63
C HIS A 447 9.83 0.75 -2.22
N PRO A 448 8.91 1.55 -2.78
CA PRO A 448 7.48 1.53 -2.40
C PRO A 448 6.82 0.14 -2.58
N PHE A 449 7.40 -0.71 -3.43
CA PHE A 449 6.99 -2.10 -3.65
C PHE A 449 7.84 -3.13 -2.88
N SER A 450 8.68 -2.71 -1.94
CA SER A 450 9.75 -3.51 -1.34
C SER A 450 10.69 -4.13 -2.41
N PHE A 451 11.61 -5.00 -2.02
CA PHE A 451 12.52 -5.71 -2.92
C PHE A 451 12.93 -7.07 -2.35
N GLY A 452 13.72 -7.83 -3.10
CA GLY A 452 14.17 -9.17 -2.73
C GLY A 452 13.07 -10.23 -2.83
N PRO A 453 13.25 -11.39 -2.17
CA PRO A 453 12.33 -12.55 -2.30
C PRO A 453 10.89 -12.27 -1.86
N ARG A 454 10.67 -11.18 -1.13
CA ARG A 454 9.37 -10.77 -0.58
C ARG A 454 8.84 -9.47 -1.20
N ALA A 455 9.42 -9.00 -2.30
CA ALA A 455 8.94 -7.85 -3.07
C ALA A 455 7.46 -8.00 -3.46
N CYS A 456 6.75 -6.90 -3.68
CA CYS A 456 5.37 -6.92 -4.14
C CYS A 456 5.23 -7.79 -5.40
N LEU A 457 4.28 -8.72 -5.38
CA LEU A 457 4.01 -9.59 -6.54
C LEU A 457 3.28 -8.83 -7.65
N GLY A 458 2.38 -7.90 -7.28
CA GLY A 458 1.57 -7.13 -8.20
C GLY A 458 2.22 -5.83 -8.70
N LYS A 459 3.55 -5.64 -8.55
CA LYS A 459 4.22 -4.38 -8.92
C LYS A 459 3.94 -3.95 -10.36
N GLY A 460 4.05 -4.88 -11.32
CA GLY A 460 3.80 -4.59 -12.74
C GLY A 460 2.35 -4.16 -12.98
N MET A 461 1.39 -4.91 -12.42
CA MET A 461 -0.04 -4.60 -12.51
C MET A 461 -0.38 -3.24 -11.91
N ALA A 462 0.08 -2.98 -10.68
CA ALA A 462 -0.17 -1.72 -9.98
C ALA A 462 0.37 -0.52 -10.76
N LEU A 463 1.60 -0.60 -11.29
CA LEU A 463 2.17 0.49 -12.08
C LEU A 463 1.42 0.70 -13.40
N ALA A 464 0.99 -0.37 -14.07
CA ALA A 464 0.18 -0.26 -15.28
C ALA A 464 -1.16 0.43 -15.00
N GLU A 465 -1.85 0.02 -13.94
CA GLU A 465 -3.11 0.63 -13.51
C GLU A 465 -2.94 2.12 -13.18
N ILE A 466 -1.92 2.48 -12.39
CA ILE A 466 -1.64 3.86 -12.01
C ILE A 466 -1.31 4.71 -13.25
N LEU A 467 -0.36 4.27 -14.07
CA LEU A 467 0.08 5.02 -15.25
C LEU A 467 -1.05 5.23 -16.26
N LEU A 468 -1.80 4.17 -16.60
CA LEU A 468 -2.91 4.28 -17.55
C LEU A 468 -3.99 5.21 -17.02
N THR A 469 -4.35 5.09 -15.75
CA THR A 469 -5.38 5.94 -15.14
C THR A 469 -4.96 7.41 -15.15
N VAL A 470 -3.77 7.73 -14.62
CA VAL A 470 -3.31 9.12 -14.56
C VAL A 470 -3.11 9.69 -15.97
N ALA A 471 -2.51 8.93 -16.90
CA ALA A 471 -2.36 9.38 -18.28
C ALA A 471 -3.71 9.71 -18.95
N ARG A 472 -4.72 8.83 -18.79
CA ARG A 472 -6.06 9.05 -19.34
C ARG A 472 -6.73 10.30 -18.75
N LEU A 473 -6.67 10.47 -17.43
CA LEU A 473 -7.22 11.63 -16.77
C LEU A 473 -6.56 12.93 -17.22
N LEU A 474 -5.21 12.95 -17.31
CA LEU A 474 -4.46 14.13 -17.76
C LEU A 474 -4.66 14.43 -19.26
N TRP A 475 -4.93 13.41 -20.07
CA TRP A 475 -5.19 13.61 -21.50
C TRP A 475 -6.58 14.24 -21.71
N GLU A 476 -7.61 13.69 -21.05
CA GLU A 476 -9.03 14.00 -21.28
C GLU A 476 -9.53 15.24 -20.53
N PHE A 477 -9.00 15.51 -19.33
CA PHE A 477 -9.55 16.53 -18.43
C PHE A 477 -8.60 17.68 -18.12
N GLU A 478 -9.21 18.82 -17.83
CA GLU A 478 -8.66 19.80 -16.90
C GLU A 478 -9.12 19.44 -15.49
N ILE A 479 -8.21 19.55 -14.52
CA ILE A 479 -8.41 19.09 -13.14
C ILE A 479 -8.17 20.28 -12.23
N GLU A 480 -9.11 20.51 -11.31
CA GLU A 480 -9.00 21.57 -10.32
C GLU A 480 -9.34 21.04 -8.92
N GLU A 481 -8.52 21.43 -7.95
CA GLU A 481 -8.79 21.19 -6.54
C GLU A 481 -9.90 22.10 -6.03
N VAL A 482 -10.83 21.51 -5.28
CA VAL A 482 -11.88 22.23 -4.58
C VAL A 482 -11.63 22.13 -3.09
N VAL A 483 -11.49 23.27 -2.42
CA VAL A 483 -11.38 23.35 -0.96
C VAL A 483 -12.79 23.43 -0.35
N GLU A 484 -12.97 22.79 0.80
CA GLU A 484 -14.21 22.94 1.58
C GLU A 484 -14.09 24.14 2.51
N ARG A 485 -15.18 24.88 2.72
CA ARG A 485 -15.18 26.03 3.63
C ARG A 485 -15.84 25.66 4.96
N ARG A 486 -15.16 25.93 6.07
CA ARG A 486 -15.70 25.74 7.43
C ARG A 486 -16.70 26.82 7.80
N ASP A 487 -17.49 26.54 8.83
CA ASP A 487 -18.37 27.50 9.48
C ASP A 487 -17.61 28.72 10.04
N ASP A 488 -16.34 28.55 10.41
CA ASP A 488 -15.46 29.64 10.84
C ASP A 488 -14.85 30.46 9.68
N GLY A 489 -15.21 30.12 8.44
CA GLY A 489 -14.79 30.80 7.22
C GLY A 489 -13.44 30.35 6.65
N SER A 490 -12.72 29.44 7.31
CA SER A 490 -11.43 28.92 6.85
C SER A 490 -11.55 27.79 5.82
N ASP A 491 -10.57 27.70 4.92
CA ASP A 491 -10.51 26.69 3.87
C ASP A 491 -9.88 25.38 4.39
N VAL A 492 -10.47 24.25 4.00
CA VAL A 492 -10.05 22.90 4.33
C VAL A 492 -9.69 22.17 3.06
N VAL A 493 -8.43 21.79 2.98
CA VAL A 493 -7.94 20.88 1.95
C VAL A 493 -8.30 19.46 2.38
N VAL A 494 -9.36 18.89 1.81
CA VAL A 494 -9.75 17.51 2.10
C VAL A 494 -8.62 16.56 1.69
N GLY A 495 -8.13 15.77 2.64
CA GLY A 495 -6.98 14.88 2.44
C GLY A 495 -5.62 15.50 2.76
N GLY A 496 -5.53 16.83 2.85
CA GLY A 496 -4.38 17.54 3.40
C GLY A 496 -4.36 17.54 4.93
N GLY A 497 -3.24 17.95 5.52
CA GLY A 497 -3.17 18.25 6.95
C GLY A 497 -3.98 19.48 7.32
N ASP A 498 -4.36 19.57 8.59
CA ASP A 498 -5.23 20.62 9.13
C ASP A 498 -4.42 21.56 10.02
N PRO A 499 -4.18 22.82 9.62
CA PRO A 499 -3.36 23.75 10.38
C PRO A 499 -3.92 24.07 11.77
N LEU A 500 -5.25 24.06 11.90
CA LEU A 500 -5.96 24.53 13.09
C LEU A 500 -6.22 23.38 14.07
N SER A 501 -6.80 22.28 13.59
CA SER A 501 -7.23 21.15 14.43
C SER A 501 -6.38 19.89 14.26
N GLY A 502 -5.43 19.88 13.32
CA GLY A 502 -4.58 18.72 13.08
C GLY A 502 -3.72 18.36 14.29
N PRO A 503 -3.63 17.07 14.67
CA PRO A 503 -2.66 16.66 15.68
C PRO A 503 -1.24 16.92 15.16
N SER A 504 -0.25 16.94 16.08
CA SER A 504 1.16 17.10 15.69
C SER A 504 1.53 16.12 14.58
N GLY A 505 2.22 16.60 13.54
CA GLY A 505 2.58 15.86 12.32
C GLY A 505 1.48 15.70 11.28
N ARG A 506 0.31 16.32 11.46
CA ARG A 506 -0.81 16.31 10.50
C ARG A 506 -1.38 17.70 10.26
N ARG A 507 -0.53 18.72 10.33
CA ARG A 507 -0.93 20.14 10.24
C ARG A 507 -0.62 20.80 8.91
N ASP A 508 0.17 20.14 8.06
CA ASP A 508 0.57 20.69 6.76
C ASP A 508 -0.50 20.39 5.70
N PRO A 509 -1.23 21.39 5.16
CA PRO A 509 -2.19 21.21 4.08
C PRO A 509 -1.53 20.71 2.78
N GLY A 510 -0.23 20.88 2.64
CA GLY A 510 0.55 20.40 1.50
C GLY A 510 0.89 18.91 1.57
N GLU A 511 0.67 18.23 2.70
CA GLU A 511 0.97 16.80 2.86
C GLU A 511 -0.32 15.96 2.86
N TYR A 512 -0.38 14.97 1.95
CA TYR A 512 -1.50 14.03 1.92
C TYR A 512 -1.48 13.10 3.14
N GLN A 513 -2.60 13.06 3.85
CA GLN A 513 -2.73 12.37 5.13
C GLN A 513 -3.19 10.93 4.94
N LEU A 514 -2.35 9.99 5.37
CA LEU A 514 -2.72 8.57 5.50
C LEU A 514 -3.00 8.22 6.95
N TYR A 515 -4.02 7.41 7.16
CA TYR A 515 -4.44 6.85 8.43
C TYR A 515 -4.22 5.34 8.42
N HIS A 516 -4.00 4.74 9.59
CA HIS A 516 -3.61 3.33 9.75
C HIS A 516 -2.28 2.92 9.10
N GLY A 517 -1.33 3.83 8.88
CA GLY A 517 -0.12 3.65 8.03
C GLY A 517 0.94 2.60 8.45
N GLY A 518 0.52 1.42 8.90
CA GLY A 518 1.31 0.20 8.99
C GLY A 518 1.39 -0.49 7.63
N ILE A 519 0.40 -1.33 7.31
CA ILE A 519 0.38 -2.19 6.10
C ILE A 519 -0.68 -1.77 5.07
N THR A 520 -1.73 -1.09 5.52
CA THR A 520 -2.80 -0.51 4.69
C THR A 520 -3.02 0.93 5.12
N SER A 521 -3.70 1.73 4.30
CA SER A 521 -3.84 3.16 4.53
C SER A 521 -5.25 3.66 4.22
N SER A 522 -5.98 4.05 5.27
CA SER A 522 -7.20 4.83 5.10
C SER A 522 -6.85 6.26 4.72
N LYS A 523 -7.74 6.88 3.93
CA LYS A 523 -7.49 8.13 3.22
C LYS A 523 -8.81 8.78 2.83
N SER A 524 -8.78 10.09 2.65
CA SER A 524 -9.89 10.90 2.14
C SER A 524 -9.32 12.00 1.24
N GLY A 525 -10.13 12.52 0.31
CA GLY A 525 -9.72 13.55 -0.63
C GLY A 525 -8.69 13.04 -1.65
N PRO A 526 -8.13 13.90 -2.51
CA PRO A 526 -8.53 15.30 -2.71
C PRO A 526 -9.98 15.41 -3.21
N MET A 527 -10.61 16.56 -2.98
CA MET A 527 -11.86 16.92 -3.65
C MET A 527 -11.52 17.59 -4.97
N LEU A 528 -11.82 16.93 -6.09
CA LEU A 528 -11.49 17.43 -7.44
C LEU A 528 -12.74 17.60 -8.28
N ARG A 529 -12.72 18.63 -9.13
CA ARG A 529 -13.66 18.76 -10.25
C ARG A 529 -12.93 18.58 -11.58
N PHE A 530 -13.65 18.09 -12.57
CA PHE A 530 -13.12 17.73 -13.88
C PHE A 530 -13.90 18.45 -14.96
N ARG A 531 -13.21 19.02 -15.94
CA ARG A 531 -13.82 19.58 -17.15
C ARG A 531 -13.23 18.89 -18.36
N ARG A 532 -14.09 18.34 -19.22
CA ARG A 532 -13.62 17.73 -20.48
C ARG A 532 -13.00 18.81 -21.34
N ARG A 533 -11.84 18.52 -21.90
CA ARG A 533 -11.24 19.42 -22.87
C ARG A 533 -12.05 19.34 -24.16
N VAL A 534 -12.43 20.49 -24.71
CA VAL A 534 -12.93 20.57 -26.08
C VAL A 534 -11.78 20.22 -27.00
N VAL A 535 -11.72 18.96 -27.43
CA VAL A 535 -10.83 18.52 -28.51
C VAL A 535 -11.44 19.04 -29.80
N ALA A 536 -11.37 20.35 -30.02
CA ALA A 536 -11.72 20.92 -31.31
C ALA A 536 -10.86 20.23 -32.38
N GLN A 537 -11.53 19.54 -33.31
CA GLN A 537 -11.04 19.06 -34.61
C GLN A 537 -10.36 17.68 -34.77
N VAL A 538 -10.33 16.78 -33.79
CA VAL A 538 -9.84 15.40 -34.08
C VAL A 538 -10.96 14.38 -34.26
N GLU A 539 -12.02 14.43 -33.43
CA GLU A 539 -13.11 13.45 -33.53
C GLU A 539 -14.13 13.77 -34.65
N ALA A 540 -14.16 15.01 -35.16
CA ALA A 540 -15.02 15.38 -36.29
C ALA A 540 -14.52 14.77 -37.63
N ALA A 541 -13.19 14.64 -37.81
CA ALA A 541 -12.59 14.00 -38.98
C ALA A 541 -12.72 12.46 -38.97
N GLU A 542 -12.98 11.85 -37.81
CA GLU A 542 -13.25 10.39 -37.72
C GLU A 542 -14.71 10.03 -38.03
N LYS A 543 -15.64 11.00 -37.99
CA LYS A 543 -17.05 10.77 -38.37
C LYS A 543 -17.37 11.13 -39.82
N GLU A 544 -16.62 12.05 -40.41
CA GLU A 544 -16.80 12.47 -41.80
C GLU A 544 -15.55 12.06 -42.59
N GLY A 545 -15.64 10.93 -43.29
CA GLY A 545 -14.58 10.41 -44.15
C GLY A 545 -14.32 11.31 -45.36
N GLU A 546 -13.75 12.50 -45.15
CA GLU A 546 -13.28 13.39 -46.22
C GLU A 546 -11.77 13.66 -46.12
N PRO A 547 -11.05 13.69 -47.26
CA PRO A 547 -9.60 13.81 -47.28
C PRO A 547 -9.14 15.24 -47.00
N VAL A 548 -8.14 15.37 -46.12
CA VAL A 548 -7.47 16.63 -45.81
C VAL A 548 -6.72 17.16 -47.04
N VAL A 549 -7.23 18.24 -47.64
CA VAL A 549 -6.49 19.03 -48.63
C VAL A 549 -5.55 20.00 -47.90
N GLN A 550 -4.25 19.82 -48.10
CA GLN A 550 -3.21 20.72 -47.61
C GLN A 550 -3.28 22.09 -48.30
N LYS A 551 -3.19 23.17 -47.50
CA LYS A 551 -2.53 24.41 -47.88
C LYS A 551 -1.75 24.98 -46.70
#